data_AF-A0A1M4EAQ3-F1
#
_entry.id   AF-A0A1M4EAQ3-F1
#
_cell.length_a   1.000
_cell.length_b   1.000
_cell.length_c   1.000
_cell.angle_alpha   90.00
_cell.angle_beta   90.00
_cell.angle_gamma   90.00
#
_symmetry.space_group_name_H-M   'P 1'
#
loop_
_entity.id
_entity.type
_entity.pdbx_description
1 polymer ?
#
loop_
_entity_poly.entity_id
_entity_poly.type
_entity_poly.pdbx_seq_one_letter_code
_entity_poly.pdbx_strand_id
1 'polypeptide(L)'
;MLRATEQLLAEGGGDHVSLDRVAALAGVGKGTVFRRFGSRAGLLQALLEERSRELREAVASGPPPLGPGAPAHERLRAFLDALGAIAEGNAVLLAAHEQACAEDRYGDPSYRLWHHHLSTLFAAERPDLDADFLAHALLAVFDGDLVRHLTPPGDPRRFTRSVQELAAALLGPRP
;
A
#
# COMPACT_ATOMS: atom_id res chain seq x y z
N MET A 1 -17.14 -0.32 12.27
CA MET A 1 -16.39 0.87 11.81
C MET A 1 -15.63 0.57 10.52
N LEU A 2 -14.56 -0.24 10.51
CA LEU A 2 -13.84 -0.56 9.25
C LEU A 2 -14.76 -1.16 8.17
N ARG A 3 -15.59 -2.15 8.50
CA ARG A 3 -16.62 -2.68 7.58
C ARG A 3 -17.60 -1.61 7.04
N ALA A 4 -17.96 -0.63 7.87
CA ALA A 4 -18.82 0.47 7.45
C ALA A 4 -18.07 1.43 6.50
N THR A 5 -16.78 1.67 6.74
CA THR A 5 -15.89 2.41 5.83
C THR A 5 -15.81 1.72 4.47
N GLU A 6 -15.60 0.40 4.45
CA GLU A 6 -15.55 -0.40 3.22
C GLU A 6 -16.85 -0.30 2.42
N GLN A 7 -17.99 -0.37 3.10
CA GLN A 7 -19.29 -0.22 2.45
C GLN A 7 -19.46 1.18 1.84
N LEU A 8 -19.10 2.25 2.55
CA LEU A 8 -19.18 3.62 2.02
C LEU A 8 -18.23 3.84 0.83
N LEU A 9 -17.04 3.23 0.86
CA LEU A 9 -16.11 3.26 -0.28
C LEU A 9 -16.71 2.57 -1.51
N ALA A 10 -17.39 1.44 -1.33
CA ALA A 10 -18.04 0.72 -2.41
C ALA A 10 -19.27 1.46 -2.98
N GLU A 11 -20.01 2.16 -2.12
CA GLU A 11 -21.23 2.89 -2.52
C GLU A 11 -20.95 4.20 -3.28
N GLY A 12 -19.90 4.94 -2.90
CA GLY A 12 -19.67 6.27 -3.48
C GLY A 12 -18.22 6.77 -3.43
N GLY A 13 -17.26 5.87 -3.26
CA GLY A 13 -15.84 6.20 -3.27
C GLY A 13 -15.36 7.00 -2.06
N GLY A 14 -14.17 7.58 -2.18
CA GLY A 14 -13.49 8.27 -1.09
C GLY A 14 -14.31 9.40 -0.48
N ASP A 15 -14.93 10.24 -1.30
CA ASP A 15 -15.71 11.40 -0.85
C ASP A 15 -16.93 11.03 -0.01
N HIS A 16 -17.41 9.79 -0.14
CA HIS A 16 -18.52 9.29 0.67
C HIS A 16 -18.12 8.90 2.09
N VAL A 17 -16.82 8.74 2.36
CA VAL A 17 -16.31 8.37 3.68
C VAL A 17 -16.13 9.61 4.55
N SER A 18 -16.94 9.72 5.59
CA SER A 18 -16.76 10.67 6.69
C SER A 18 -16.93 9.97 8.04
N LEU A 19 -16.33 10.52 9.10
CA LEU A 19 -16.46 9.96 10.45
C LEU A 19 -17.93 9.87 10.88
N ASP A 20 -18.78 10.82 10.45
CA ASP A 20 -20.21 10.86 10.77
C ASP A 20 -20.99 9.76 10.08
N ARG A 21 -20.76 9.57 8.77
CA ARG A 21 -21.41 8.49 8.00
C ARG A 21 -20.98 7.12 8.52
N VAL A 22 -19.70 6.97 8.86
CA VAL A 22 -19.18 5.73 9.45
C VAL A 22 -19.78 5.47 10.83
N ALA A 23 -19.95 6.50 11.66
CA ALA A 23 -20.60 6.39 12.96
C ALA A 23 -22.06 5.92 12.81
N ALA A 24 -22.82 6.58 11.93
CA ALA A 24 -24.20 6.26 11.63
C ALA A 24 -24.35 4.82 11.12
N LEU A 25 -23.58 4.44 10.10
CA LEU A 25 -23.64 3.11 9.50
C LEU A 25 -23.15 2.00 10.45
N ALA A 26 -22.18 2.29 11.32
CA ALA A 26 -21.69 1.34 12.32
C ALA A 26 -22.53 1.28 13.60
N GLY A 27 -23.57 2.11 13.75
CA GLY A 27 -24.41 2.16 14.94
C GLY A 27 -23.68 2.63 16.20
N VAL A 28 -22.67 3.50 16.07
CA VAL A 28 -21.87 4.01 17.19
C VAL A 28 -21.92 5.54 17.26
N GLY A 29 -21.65 6.12 18.42
CA GLY A 29 -21.52 7.58 18.56
C GLY A 29 -20.28 8.13 17.84
N LYS A 30 -20.37 9.32 17.25
CA LYS A 30 -19.26 10.04 16.58
C LYS A 30 -17.99 10.11 17.42
N GLY A 31 -18.13 10.38 18.72
CA GLY A 31 -16.99 10.45 19.66
C GLY A 31 -16.22 9.13 19.78
N THR A 32 -16.85 7.98 19.54
CA THR A 32 -16.18 6.67 19.51
C THR A 32 -15.31 6.50 18.29
N VAL A 33 -15.77 6.97 17.12
CA VAL A 33 -14.98 6.95 15.89
C VAL A 33 -13.79 7.90 16.02
N PHE A 34 -14.03 9.13 16.49
CA PHE A 34 -12.98 10.14 16.68
C PHE A 34 -11.92 9.69 17.69
N ARG A 35 -12.31 9.12 18.84
CA ARG A 35 -11.34 8.62 19.84
C ARG A 35 -10.47 7.48 19.30
N ARG A 36 -11.01 6.63 18.42
CA ARG A 36 -10.27 5.48 17.87
C ARG A 36 -9.34 5.87 16.73
N PHE A 37 -9.78 6.73 15.83
CA PHE A 37 -9.08 6.99 14.57
C PHE A 37 -8.53 8.41 14.44
N GLY A 38 -8.95 9.34 15.30
CA GLY A 38 -8.56 10.75 15.29
C GLY A 38 -9.17 11.55 14.14
N SER A 39 -8.99 11.09 12.90
CA SER A 39 -9.35 11.81 11.68
C SER A 39 -9.85 10.87 10.59
N ARG A 40 -10.35 11.44 9.47
CA ARG A 40 -10.66 10.69 8.26
C ARG A 40 -9.41 9.98 7.72
N ALA A 41 -8.26 10.66 7.73
CA ALA A 41 -6.97 10.08 7.37
C ALA A 41 -6.65 8.85 8.24
N GLY A 42 -6.69 8.97 9.56
CA GLY A 42 -6.40 7.85 10.47
C GLY A 42 -7.39 6.69 10.35
N LEU A 43 -8.64 6.95 9.97
CA LEU A 43 -9.61 5.90 9.67
C LEU A 43 -9.25 5.12 8.40
N LEU A 44 -8.90 5.83 7.31
CA LEU A 44 -8.50 5.22 6.05
C LEU A 44 -7.17 4.47 6.19
N GLN A 45 -6.22 5.04 6.95
CA GLN A 45 -4.95 4.42 7.31
C GLN A 45 -5.18 3.10 8.05
N ALA A 46 -6.04 3.09 9.08
CA ALA A 46 -6.36 1.87 9.82
C ALA A 46 -6.99 0.79 8.93
N LEU A 47 -7.73 1.17 7.89
CA LEU A 47 -8.25 0.22 6.91
C LEU A 47 -7.12 -0.32 6.01
N LEU A 48 -6.20 0.51 5.54
CA LEU A 48 -5.01 0.06 4.78
C LEU A 48 -4.10 -0.86 5.61
N GLU A 49 -3.91 -0.55 6.90
CA GLU A 49 -3.16 -1.38 7.84
C GLU A 49 -3.80 -2.76 8.03
N GLU A 50 -5.13 -2.83 8.02
CA GLU A 50 -5.89 -4.08 8.04
C GLU A 50 -5.68 -4.86 6.73
N ARG A 51 -5.77 -4.21 5.57
CA ARG A 51 -5.57 -4.84 4.24
C ARG A 51 -4.15 -5.37 4.02
N SER A 52 -3.18 -4.76 4.69
CA SER A 52 -1.76 -5.08 4.52
C SER A 52 -1.14 -5.87 5.67
N ARG A 53 -1.94 -6.25 6.69
CA ARG A 53 -1.45 -6.98 7.86
C ARG A 53 -0.72 -8.27 7.48
N GLU A 54 -1.33 -9.09 6.65
CA GLU A 54 -0.76 -10.38 6.22
C GLU A 54 0.57 -10.18 5.47
N LEU A 55 0.66 -9.14 4.64
CA LEU A 55 1.91 -8.80 3.95
C LEU A 55 2.99 -8.37 4.94
N ARG A 56 2.66 -7.53 5.94
CA ARG A 56 3.62 -7.09 6.97
C ARG A 56 4.16 -8.28 7.75
N GLU A 57 3.29 -9.20 8.15
CA GLU A 57 3.67 -10.42 8.86
C GLU A 57 4.54 -11.33 7.98
N ALA A 58 4.15 -11.52 6.72
CA ALA A 58 4.90 -12.32 5.76
C ALA A 58 6.31 -11.79 5.51
N VAL A 59 6.47 -10.46 5.37
CA VAL A 59 7.78 -9.81 5.18
C VAL A 59 8.67 -9.94 6.42
N ALA A 60 8.09 -9.78 7.61
CA ALA A 60 8.84 -9.78 8.87
C ALA A 60 9.29 -11.19 9.30
N SER A 61 8.40 -12.17 9.22
CA SER A 61 8.62 -13.50 9.80
C SER A 61 7.97 -14.65 9.03
N GLY A 62 7.39 -14.39 7.86
CA GLY A 62 6.82 -15.42 7.02
C GLY A 62 7.86 -16.33 6.36
N PRO A 63 7.41 -17.34 5.61
CA PRO A 63 8.30 -18.16 4.79
C PRO A 63 8.86 -17.36 3.58
N PRO A 64 10.03 -17.76 3.05
CA PRO A 64 10.49 -17.26 1.75
C PRO A 64 9.48 -17.60 0.64
N PRO A 65 9.36 -16.78 -0.43
CA PRO A 65 10.24 -15.65 -0.75
C PRO A 65 9.85 -14.31 -0.11
N LEU A 66 8.69 -14.15 0.53
CA LEU A 66 8.36 -12.86 1.19
C LEU A 66 9.20 -12.62 2.44
N GLY A 67 9.28 -13.65 3.28
CA GLY A 67 10.04 -13.60 4.52
C GLY A 67 11.55 -13.76 4.32
N PRO A 68 12.31 -13.80 5.43
CA PRO A 68 13.76 -13.99 5.39
C PRO A 68 14.17 -15.33 4.73
N GLY A 69 15.39 -15.36 4.18
CA GLY A 69 16.03 -16.60 3.69
C GLY A 69 16.02 -16.81 2.18
N ALA A 70 15.31 -15.98 1.39
CA ALA A 70 15.40 -15.97 -0.07
C ALA A 70 16.37 -14.87 -0.59
N PRO A 71 16.91 -15.03 -1.82
CA PRO A 71 17.67 -13.98 -2.51
C PRO A 71 16.86 -12.68 -2.65
N ALA A 72 17.53 -11.52 -2.56
CA ALA A 72 16.84 -10.22 -2.48
C ALA A 72 15.96 -9.91 -3.70
N HIS A 73 16.35 -10.29 -4.91
CA HIS A 73 15.53 -10.15 -6.12
C HIS A 73 14.24 -11.01 -6.08
N GLU A 74 14.29 -12.22 -5.51
CA GLU A 74 13.10 -13.05 -5.32
C GLU A 74 12.16 -12.42 -4.29
N ARG A 75 12.73 -11.89 -3.20
CA ARG A 75 11.98 -11.16 -2.17
C ARG A 75 11.31 -9.91 -2.74
N LEU A 76 12.04 -9.12 -3.53
CA LEU A 76 11.53 -7.91 -4.18
C LEU A 76 10.36 -8.25 -5.09
N ARG A 77 10.50 -9.27 -5.93
CA ARG A 77 9.42 -9.71 -6.83
C ARG A 77 8.18 -10.15 -6.06
N ALA A 78 8.36 -10.98 -5.03
CA ALA A 78 7.26 -11.48 -4.21
C ALA A 78 6.56 -10.36 -3.43
N PHE A 79 7.34 -9.41 -2.89
CA PHE A 79 6.83 -8.24 -2.20
C PHE A 79 5.97 -7.37 -3.13
N LEU A 80 6.48 -7.06 -4.33
CA LEU A 80 5.74 -6.27 -5.31
C LEU A 80 4.50 -6.99 -5.85
N ASP A 81 4.54 -8.33 -5.95
CA ASP A 81 3.36 -9.12 -6.31
C ASP A 81 2.21 -8.92 -5.32
N ALA A 82 2.53 -9.02 -4.03
CA ALA A 82 1.58 -8.92 -2.94
C ALA A 82 1.13 -7.47 -2.70
N LEU A 83 2.06 -6.51 -2.69
CA LEU A 83 1.72 -5.09 -2.54
C LEU A 83 0.90 -4.60 -3.74
N GLY A 84 1.24 -5.05 -4.95
CA GLY A 84 0.47 -4.77 -6.17
C GLY A 84 -0.95 -5.33 -6.10
N ALA A 85 -1.12 -6.56 -5.61
CA ALA A 85 -2.45 -7.16 -5.39
C ALA A 85 -3.31 -6.34 -4.41
N ILE A 86 -2.70 -5.88 -3.31
CA ILE A 86 -3.37 -5.00 -2.35
C ILE A 86 -3.75 -3.69 -3.04
N ALA A 87 -2.84 -3.05 -3.78
CA ALA A 87 -3.09 -1.79 -4.44
C ALA A 87 -4.24 -1.89 -5.46
N GLU A 88 -4.19 -2.88 -6.36
CA GLU A 88 -5.20 -3.15 -7.39
C GLU A 88 -6.59 -3.36 -6.78
N GLY A 89 -6.69 -4.14 -5.70
CA GLY A 89 -7.94 -4.38 -4.99
C GLY A 89 -8.45 -3.20 -4.15
N ASN A 90 -7.63 -2.15 -3.96
CA ASN A 90 -7.92 -1.06 -3.03
C ASN A 90 -7.68 0.34 -3.62
N ALA A 91 -7.59 0.49 -4.94
CA ALA A 91 -7.19 1.75 -5.58
C ALA A 91 -8.01 2.98 -5.12
N VAL A 92 -9.32 2.80 -4.90
CA VAL A 92 -10.22 3.85 -4.38
C VAL A 92 -9.87 4.25 -2.95
N LEU A 93 -9.52 3.28 -2.10
CA LEU A 93 -9.07 3.52 -0.73
C LEU A 93 -7.70 4.22 -0.72
N LEU A 94 -6.76 3.80 -1.57
CA LEU A 94 -5.46 4.47 -1.70
C LEU A 94 -5.64 5.95 -2.09
N ALA A 95 -6.41 6.23 -3.14
CA ALA A 95 -6.66 7.60 -3.59
C ALA A 95 -7.34 8.44 -2.50
N ALA A 96 -8.32 7.86 -1.78
CA ALA A 96 -8.99 8.55 -0.68
C ALA A 96 -8.04 8.88 0.48
N HIS A 97 -7.12 7.96 0.80
CA HIS A 97 -6.11 8.15 1.84
C HIS A 97 -5.11 9.23 1.44
N GLU A 98 -4.61 9.21 0.21
CA GLU A 98 -3.65 10.21 -0.30
C GLU A 98 -4.22 11.63 -0.24
N GLN A 99 -5.47 11.81 -0.66
CA GLN A 99 -6.17 13.09 -0.54
C GLN A 99 -6.34 13.52 0.93
N ALA A 100 -6.49 12.58 1.86
CA ALA A 100 -6.63 12.87 3.29
C ALA A 100 -5.30 13.14 3.99
N CYS A 101 -4.17 12.65 3.46
CA CYS A 101 -2.84 12.67 4.08
C CYS A 101 -1.84 13.59 3.36
N ALA A 102 -2.31 14.52 2.51
CA ALA A 102 -1.46 15.32 1.60
C ALA A 102 -0.28 16.04 2.28
N GLU A 103 -0.35 16.34 3.58
CA GLU A 103 0.69 17.04 4.32
C GLU A 103 1.71 16.12 5.03
N ASP A 104 1.46 14.82 5.19
CA ASP A 104 2.31 13.91 6.00
C ASP A 104 2.40 12.46 5.47
N ARG A 105 2.43 12.29 4.14
CA ARG A 105 2.58 10.95 3.51
C ARG A 105 3.81 10.18 4.01
N TYR A 106 4.92 10.87 4.23
CA TYR A 106 6.19 10.26 4.64
C TYR A 106 6.28 10.02 6.16
N GLY A 107 5.34 10.58 6.93
CA GLY A 107 5.12 10.27 8.35
C GLY A 107 4.46 8.93 8.58
N ASP A 108 3.71 8.43 7.59
CA ASP A 108 2.92 7.22 7.70
C ASP A 108 3.76 5.98 8.06
N PRO A 109 3.40 5.23 9.13
CA PRO A 109 4.13 4.04 9.55
C PRO A 109 4.21 2.93 8.49
N SER A 110 3.15 2.76 7.69
CA SER A 110 3.14 1.74 6.62
C SER A 110 4.08 2.15 5.49
N TYR A 111 4.07 3.42 5.09
CA TYR A 111 5.00 3.96 4.10
C TYR A 111 6.46 3.72 4.52
N ARG A 112 6.81 4.08 5.76
CA ARG A 112 8.16 3.89 6.30
C ARG A 112 8.59 2.42 6.33
N LEU A 113 7.67 1.51 6.66
CA LEU A 113 7.94 0.07 6.68
C LEU A 113 8.23 -0.46 5.27
N TRP A 114 7.40 -0.10 4.28
CA TRP A 114 7.61 -0.51 2.89
C TRP A 114 8.86 0.08 2.28
N HIS A 115 9.12 1.35 2.57
CA HIS A 115 10.32 2.04 2.12
C HIS A 115 11.56 1.35 2.68
N HIS A 116 11.63 1.13 4.00
CA HIS A 116 12.75 0.43 4.62
C HIS A 116 13.00 -0.97 4.04
N HIS A 117 11.92 -1.72 3.78
CA HIS A 117 12.04 -3.06 3.17
C HIS A 117 12.62 -2.98 1.76
N LEU A 118 12.09 -2.11 0.90
CA LEU A 118 12.57 -1.91 -0.46
C LEU A 118 14.01 -1.39 -0.50
N SER A 119 14.37 -0.42 0.34
CA SER A 119 15.74 0.11 0.43
C SER A 119 16.73 -1.00 0.78
N THR A 120 16.35 -1.89 1.71
CA THR A 120 17.18 -3.05 2.08
C THR A 120 17.40 -4.01 0.91
N LEU A 121 16.35 -4.29 0.13
CA LEU A 121 16.43 -5.18 -1.02
C LEU A 121 17.24 -4.57 -2.18
N PHE A 122 17.04 -3.28 -2.46
CA PHE A 122 17.83 -2.56 -3.48
C PHE A 122 19.30 -2.46 -3.10
N ALA A 123 19.63 -2.16 -1.85
CA ALA A 123 21.02 -2.10 -1.40
C ALA A 123 21.75 -3.45 -1.52
N ALA A 124 21.04 -4.56 -1.37
CA ALA A 124 21.61 -5.90 -1.51
C ALA A 124 21.91 -6.29 -2.97
N GLU A 125 21.07 -5.88 -3.91
CA GLU A 125 21.21 -6.23 -5.33
C GLU A 125 22.02 -5.19 -6.13
N ARG A 126 21.93 -3.91 -5.77
CA ARG A 126 22.55 -2.76 -6.45
C ARG A 126 23.22 -1.80 -5.47
N PRO A 127 24.31 -2.22 -4.81
CA PRO A 127 25.05 -1.39 -3.86
C PRO A 127 25.71 -0.16 -4.52
N ASP A 128 25.78 -0.12 -5.85
CA ASP A 128 26.28 1.00 -6.65
C ASP A 128 25.26 2.15 -6.82
N LEU A 129 23.98 1.92 -6.51
CA LEU A 129 22.90 2.89 -6.68
C LEU A 129 22.40 3.44 -5.34
N ASP A 130 21.71 4.59 -5.41
CA ASP A 130 20.98 5.16 -4.27
C ASP A 130 19.71 4.36 -3.97
N ALA A 131 19.86 3.30 -3.17
CA ALA A 131 18.77 2.41 -2.79
C ALA A 131 17.61 3.12 -2.08
N ASP A 132 17.91 4.19 -1.34
CA ASP A 132 16.91 4.99 -0.62
C ASP A 132 16.00 5.73 -1.59
N PHE A 133 16.60 6.40 -2.58
CA PHE A 133 15.87 7.06 -3.65
C PHE A 133 15.09 6.07 -4.52
N LEU A 134 15.66 4.91 -4.85
CA LEU A 134 14.97 3.88 -5.63
C LEU A 134 13.71 3.35 -4.93
N ALA A 135 13.76 3.16 -3.61
CA ALA A 135 12.58 2.78 -2.83
C ALA A 135 11.49 3.86 -2.88
N HIS A 136 11.85 5.14 -2.75
CA HIS A 136 10.90 6.25 -2.93
C HIS A 136 10.30 6.28 -4.33
N ALA A 137 11.13 6.18 -5.36
CA ALA A 137 10.70 6.20 -6.75
C ALA A 137 9.74 5.04 -7.07
N LEU A 138 10.01 3.85 -6.53
CA LEU A 138 9.14 2.71 -6.72
C LEU A 138 7.82 2.85 -5.94
N LEU A 139 7.84 3.37 -4.70
CA LEU A 139 6.60 3.62 -3.94
C LEU A 139 5.77 4.77 -4.51
N ALA A 140 6.38 5.71 -5.23
CA ALA A 140 5.68 6.83 -5.87
C ALA A 140 4.69 6.36 -6.95
N VAL A 141 4.92 5.20 -7.57
CA VAL A 141 3.99 4.66 -8.58
C VAL A 141 2.77 3.96 -7.97
N PHE A 142 2.80 3.68 -6.66
CA PHE A 142 1.63 3.19 -5.89
C PHE A 142 0.68 4.35 -5.52
N ASP A 143 0.47 5.26 -6.47
CA ASP A 143 -0.53 6.31 -6.41
C ASP A 143 -1.91 5.72 -6.73
N GLY A 144 -2.93 6.04 -5.93
CA GLY A 144 -4.25 5.42 -6.05
C GLY A 144 -4.94 5.68 -7.38
N ASP A 145 -4.78 6.88 -7.95
CA ASP A 145 -5.36 7.23 -9.24
C ASP A 145 -4.59 6.55 -10.39
N LEU A 146 -3.26 6.47 -10.30
CA LEU A 146 -2.44 5.72 -11.26
C LEU A 146 -2.75 4.23 -11.22
N VAL A 147 -2.83 3.62 -10.03
CA VAL A 147 -3.21 2.21 -9.86
C VAL A 147 -4.57 1.96 -10.48
N ARG A 148 -5.57 2.82 -10.22
CA ARG A 148 -6.90 2.70 -10.83
C ARG A 148 -6.82 2.80 -12.36
N HIS A 149 -6.04 3.73 -12.90
CA HIS A 149 -5.87 3.90 -14.34
C HIS A 149 -5.21 2.68 -15.00
N LEU A 150 -4.26 2.05 -14.31
CA LEU A 150 -3.51 0.89 -14.81
C LEU A 150 -4.14 -0.47 -14.46
N THR A 151 -5.33 -0.49 -13.83
CA THR A 151 -6.06 -1.72 -13.46
C THR A 151 -7.43 -1.78 -14.17
N PRO A 152 -7.46 -1.90 -15.51
CA PRO A 152 -8.72 -2.02 -16.23
C PRO A 152 -9.40 -3.37 -15.95
N PRO A 153 -10.74 -3.48 -16.06
CA PRO A 153 -11.45 -4.74 -15.81
C PRO A 153 -10.96 -5.93 -16.66
N GLY A 154 -10.44 -5.68 -17.86
CA GLY A 154 -9.92 -6.71 -18.76
C GLY A 154 -8.47 -7.16 -18.46
N ASP A 155 -7.73 -6.45 -17.61
CA ASP A 155 -6.39 -6.84 -17.17
C ASP A 155 -6.13 -6.33 -15.74
N PRO A 156 -6.72 -6.98 -14.72
CA PRO A 156 -6.65 -6.52 -13.33
C PRO A 156 -5.27 -6.68 -12.69
N ARG A 157 -4.30 -7.31 -13.36
CA ARG A 157 -2.91 -7.51 -12.88
C ARG A 157 -1.88 -6.67 -13.64
N ARG A 158 -2.33 -5.79 -14.53
CA ARG A 158 -1.45 -4.97 -15.37
C ARG A 158 -0.54 -4.08 -14.54
N PHE A 159 -1.05 -3.44 -13.49
CA PHE A 159 -0.26 -2.58 -12.62
C PHE A 159 0.87 -3.36 -11.95
N THR A 160 0.54 -4.48 -11.28
CA THR A 160 1.52 -5.34 -10.60
C THR A 160 2.62 -5.81 -11.54
N ARG A 161 2.25 -6.29 -12.74
CA ARG A 161 3.20 -6.74 -13.76
C ARG A 161 4.15 -5.62 -14.18
N SER A 162 3.61 -4.43 -14.44
CA SER A 162 4.38 -3.26 -14.87
C SER A 162 5.37 -2.81 -13.79
N VAL A 163 4.97 -2.85 -12.52
CA VAL A 163 5.84 -2.52 -11.38
C VAL A 163 6.96 -3.55 -11.20
N GLN A 164 6.68 -4.83 -11.39
CA GLN A 164 7.70 -5.88 -11.35
C GLN A 164 8.71 -5.74 -12.50
N GLU A 165 8.24 -5.42 -13.69
CA GLU A 165 9.08 -5.14 -14.86
C GLU A 165 9.97 -3.91 -14.64
N LEU A 166 9.41 -2.83 -14.08
CA LEU A 166 10.18 -1.64 -13.68
C LEU A 166 11.27 -1.99 -12.66
N ALA A 167 10.92 -2.72 -11.60
CA ALA A 167 11.89 -3.14 -10.59
C ALA A 167 13.00 -4.03 -11.18
N ALA A 168 12.65 -4.97 -12.06
CA ALA A 168 13.63 -5.80 -12.76
C ALA A 168 14.57 -4.97 -13.65
N ALA A 169 14.04 -3.96 -14.35
CA ALA A 169 14.85 -3.05 -15.14
C ALA A 169 15.83 -2.23 -14.28
N LEU A 170 15.41 -1.80 -13.08
CA LEU A 170 16.27 -1.11 -12.12
C LEU A 170 17.38 -2.01 -11.57
N LEU A 171 17.11 -3.31 -11.38
CA LEU A 171 18.15 -4.27 -10.99
C LEU A 171 19.16 -4.53 -12.12
N GLY A 172 18.75 -4.40 -13.38
CA GLY A 172 19.63 -4.66 -14.53
C GLY A 172 19.84 -6.15 -14.80
N PRO A 173 20.65 -6.51 -15.82
CA PRO A 173 20.96 -7.90 -16.11
C PRO A 173 21.72 -8.54 -14.94
N ARG A 174 21.32 -9.76 -14.57
CA ARG A 174 22.05 -10.55 -13.57
C ARG A 174 23.44 -10.91 -14.14
N PRO A 175 24.53 -10.77 -13.36
CA PRO A 175 25.87 -11.13 -13.80
C PRO A 175 26.03 -12.63 -14.08
#